data_AF-D2RTZ5-F1
#
_entry.id   AF-D2RTZ5-F1
#
_cell.length_a   1.000
_cell.length_b   1.000
_cell.length_c   1.000
_cell.angle_alpha   90.00
_cell.angle_beta   90.00
_cell.angle_gamma   90.00
#
_symmetry.space_group_name_H-M   'P 1'
#
loop_
_entity.id
_entity.type
_entity.pdbx_description
1 polymer ?
#
loop_
_entity_poly.entity_id
_entity_poly.type
_entity_poly.pdbx_seq_one_letter_code
_entity_poly.pdbx_strand_id
1 'polypeptide(L)'
;MESPSPTEVELESRLRQQEVVAELGQRALDTADLDRLIDDAAAAVANALSAEYCGVFEESWGGDAASLREGVGWRSGVVGSATVPADRESLVGVTLRTDDPVIVEDRRSDGAVFEAELFAGHDVTSGITVAVGSEDEPWGALGVYSSDRRTFSERDATFLRSVANVIAGAIDRTEKDRRLREREARLERYTEYTDGILDAVDDVFYVVDETGDFQRWNETLNAVTGLHRRGDRVDAPAGVHRRGGPRANRHGD
;
A
#
# COMPACT_ATOMS: atom_id res chain seq x y z
N MET A 1 -33.22 -35.70 11.43
CA MET A 1 -32.14 -34.90 10.82
C MET A 1 -30.85 -35.57 11.21
N GLU A 2 -30.15 -36.19 10.26
CA GLU A 2 -28.80 -36.69 10.47
C GLU A 2 -27.86 -35.50 10.65
N SER A 3 -27.02 -35.53 11.67
CA SER A 3 -25.96 -34.55 11.84
C SER A 3 -24.95 -34.69 10.70
N PRO A 4 -24.40 -33.58 10.17
CA PRO A 4 -23.42 -33.64 9.08
C PRO A 4 -22.22 -34.48 9.48
N SER A 5 -21.69 -35.25 8.52
CA SER A 5 -20.50 -36.08 8.73
C SER A 5 -19.26 -35.22 8.96
N PRO A 6 -18.19 -35.74 9.63
CA PRO A 6 -16.96 -34.99 9.85
C PRO A 6 -16.36 -34.39 8.57
N THR A 7 -16.47 -35.12 7.46
CA THR A 7 -16.00 -34.69 6.13
C THR A 7 -16.82 -33.54 5.56
N GLU A 8 -18.15 -33.53 5.77
CA GLU A 8 -19.03 -32.45 5.31
C GLU A 8 -18.78 -31.16 6.10
N VAL A 9 -18.63 -31.25 7.42
CA VAL A 9 -18.27 -30.09 8.27
C VAL A 9 -16.93 -29.49 7.84
N GLU A 10 -15.97 -30.35 7.52
CA GLU A 10 -14.64 -29.93 7.06
C GLU A 10 -14.67 -29.27 5.68
N LEU A 11 -15.51 -29.78 4.77
CA LEU A 11 -15.72 -29.20 3.44
C LEU A 11 -16.45 -27.86 3.52
N GLU A 12 -17.50 -27.75 4.35
CA GLU A 12 -18.26 -26.52 4.56
C GLU A 12 -17.36 -25.41 5.15
N SER A 13 -16.53 -25.74 6.14
CA SER A 13 -15.55 -24.80 6.69
C SER A 13 -14.58 -24.30 5.61
N ARG A 14 -14.11 -25.21 4.75
CA ARG A 14 -13.21 -24.86 3.65
C ARG A 14 -13.88 -23.97 2.61
N LEU A 15 -15.12 -24.26 2.23
CA LEU A 15 -15.87 -23.43 1.28
C LEU A 15 -16.07 -22.02 1.84
N ARG A 16 -16.45 -21.91 3.11
CA ARG A 16 -16.61 -20.62 3.79
C ARG A 16 -15.31 -19.81 3.80
N GLN A 17 -14.19 -20.44 4.12
CA GLN A 17 -12.88 -19.77 4.10
C GLN A 17 -12.50 -19.28 2.69
N GLN A 18 -12.77 -20.08 1.65
CA GLN A 18 -12.50 -19.69 0.26
C GLN A 18 -13.40 -18.56 -0.21
N GLU A 19 -14.68 -18.57 0.18
CA GLU A 19 -15.62 -17.48 -0.10
C GLU A 19 -15.14 -16.16 0.52
N VAL A 20 -14.70 -16.19 1.78
CA VAL A 20 -14.14 -15.01 2.46
C VAL A 20 -12.94 -14.44 1.71
N VAL A 21 -11.99 -15.29 1.32
CA VAL A 21 -10.80 -14.83 0.58
C VAL A 21 -11.19 -14.24 -0.78
N ALA A 22 -12.11 -14.87 -1.50
CA ALA A 22 -12.57 -14.39 -2.80
C ALA A 22 -13.30 -13.05 -2.69
N GLU A 23 -14.15 -12.88 -1.68
CA GLU A 23 -14.90 -11.64 -1.44
C GLU A 23 -13.97 -10.49 -1.04
N LEU A 24 -13.07 -10.71 -0.09
CA LEU A 24 -12.07 -9.72 0.31
C LEU A 24 -11.15 -9.36 -0.86
N GLY A 25 -10.75 -10.36 -1.67
CA GLY A 25 -9.95 -10.15 -2.87
C GLY A 25 -10.63 -9.25 -3.89
N GLN A 26 -11.95 -9.39 -4.11
CA GLN A 26 -12.71 -8.49 -4.97
C GLN A 26 -12.76 -7.07 -4.41
N ARG A 27 -13.06 -6.93 -3.11
CA ARG A 27 -13.10 -5.60 -2.45
C ARG A 27 -11.74 -4.90 -2.50
N ALA A 28 -10.65 -5.63 -2.34
CA ALA A 28 -9.29 -5.10 -2.43
C ALA A 28 -8.96 -4.48 -3.80
N LEU A 29 -9.58 -4.96 -4.89
CA LEU A 29 -9.40 -4.43 -6.23
C LEU A 29 -10.22 -3.15 -6.49
N ASP A 30 -11.29 -2.92 -5.73
CA ASP A 30 -12.20 -1.79 -5.96
C ASP A 30 -12.09 -0.71 -4.89
N THR A 31 -11.53 -1.00 -3.72
CA THR A 31 -11.52 -0.05 -2.59
C THR A 31 -10.51 1.08 -2.79
N ALA A 32 -10.93 2.30 -2.43
CA ALA A 32 -10.05 3.44 -2.17
C ALA A 32 -9.83 3.65 -0.65
N ASP A 33 -10.51 2.86 0.18
CA ASP A 33 -10.51 2.95 1.63
C ASP A 33 -9.86 1.68 2.20
N LEU A 34 -8.57 1.79 2.52
CA LEU A 34 -7.77 0.68 3.01
C LEU A 34 -8.21 0.28 4.43
N ASP A 35 -8.53 1.24 5.30
CA ASP A 35 -8.90 0.96 6.69
C ASP A 35 -10.18 0.13 6.75
N ARG A 36 -11.19 0.48 5.93
CA ARG A 36 -12.41 -0.35 5.80
C ARG A 36 -12.13 -1.78 5.34
N LEU A 37 -11.20 -1.98 4.40
CA LEU A 37 -10.85 -3.33 3.94
C LEU A 37 -10.19 -4.13 5.06
N ILE A 38 -9.32 -3.50 5.86
CA ILE A 38 -8.63 -4.15 6.97
C ILE A 38 -9.64 -4.51 8.07
N ASP A 39 -10.58 -3.61 8.41
CA ASP A 39 -11.67 -3.88 9.36
C ASP A 39 -12.56 -5.05 8.88
N ASP A 40 -13.02 -5.01 7.63
CA ASP A 40 -13.79 -6.09 7.02
C ASP A 40 -13.03 -7.43 7.05
N ALA A 41 -11.73 -7.42 6.76
CA ALA A 41 -10.89 -8.61 6.80
C ALA A 41 -10.76 -9.16 8.23
N ALA A 42 -10.53 -8.28 9.22
CA ALA A 42 -10.45 -8.67 10.63
C ALA A 42 -11.77 -9.32 11.09
N ALA A 43 -12.91 -8.73 10.73
CA ALA A 43 -14.23 -9.26 11.02
C ALA A 43 -14.51 -10.60 10.32
N ALA A 44 -14.18 -10.73 9.04
CA ALA A 44 -14.39 -11.96 8.29
C ALA A 44 -13.54 -13.12 8.85
N VAL A 45 -12.28 -12.84 9.19
CA VAL A 45 -11.37 -13.80 9.83
C VAL A 45 -11.88 -14.24 11.20
N ALA A 46 -12.27 -13.30 12.06
CA ALA A 46 -12.80 -13.61 13.39
C ALA A 46 -14.03 -14.54 13.30
N ASN A 47 -14.94 -14.24 12.38
CA ASN A 47 -16.13 -15.05 12.14
C ASN A 47 -15.80 -16.43 11.56
N ALA A 48 -14.92 -16.50 10.55
CA ALA A 48 -14.57 -17.76 9.89
C ALA A 48 -13.86 -18.74 10.84
N LEU A 49 -13.01 -18.22 11.74
CA LEU A 49 -12.27 -19.02 12.70
C LEU A 49 -12.95 -19.13 14.08
N SER A 50 -14.11 -18.52 14.25
CA SER A 50 -14.79 -18.40 15.56
C SER A 50 -13.81 -17.94 16.66
N ALA A 51 -13.04 -16.91 16.36
CA ALA A 51 -12.06 -16.35 17.29
C ALA A 51 -12.69 -15.24 18.12
N GLU A 52 -12.29 -15.16 19.40
CA GLU A 52 -12.72 -14.09 20.29
C GLU A 52 -12.10 -12.75 19.90
N TYR A 53 -10.84 -12.78 19.46
CA TYR A 53 -10.08 -11.61 19.08
C TYR A 53 -9.43 -11.79 17.72
N CYS A 54 -9.43 -10.73 16.93
CA CYS A 54 -8.68 -10.63 15.68
C CYS A 54 -8.03 -9.25 15.63
N GLY A 55 -6.77 -9.16 15.23
CA GLY A 55 -6.07 -7.88 15.15
C GLY A 55 -5.17 -7.81 13.93
N VAL A 56 -5.19 -6.65 13.27
CA VAL A 56 -4.23 -6.27 12.24
C VAL A 56 -3.34 -5.19 12.81
N PHE A 57 -2.06 -5.50 12.89
CA PHE A 57 -1.03 -4.65 13.45
C PHE A 57 -0.19 -4.05 12.32
N GLU A 58 0.00 -2.74 12.32
CA GLU A 58 0.90 -2.06 11.40
C GLU A 58 2.23 -1.78 12.10
N GLU A 59 3.34 -2.16 11.45
CA GLU A 59 4.68 -1.87 11.96
C GLU A 59 4.93 -0.36 11.95
N SER A 60 5.43 0.16 13.06
CA SER A 60 5.80 1.57 13.19
C SER A 60 7.16 1.83 12.56
N TRP A 61 7.38 3.08 12.14
CA TRP A 61 8.70 3.56 11.70
C TRP A 61 9.76 3.26 12.76
N GLY A 62 10.73 2.40 12.42
CA GLY A 62 11.82 1.97 13.30
C GLY A 62 11.83 0.48 13.63
N GLY A 63 10.71 -0.24 13.45
CA GLY A 63 10.65 -1.70 13.57
C GLY A 63 10.61 -2.28 14.99
N ASP A 64 10.57 -1.43 16.03
CA ASP A 64 10.54 -1.87 17.43
C ASP A 64 9.11 -1.93 18.02
N ALA A 65 8.12 -1.40 17.31
CA ALA A 65 6.73 -1.34 17.76
C ALA A 65 5.75 -1.52 16.61
N ALA A 66 4.56 -2.00 16.93
CA ALA A 66 3.44 -2.09 16.00
C ALA A 66 2.16 -1.55 16.64
N SER A 67 1.34 -0.86 15.85
CA SER A 67 0.06 -0.30 16.30
C SER A 67 -1.10 -1.20 15.88
N LEU A 68 -2.08 -1.42 16.75
CA LEU A 68 -3.31 -2.13 16.38
C LEU A 68 -4.15 -1.21 15.50
N ARG A 69 -4.08 -1.43 14.18
CA ARG A 69 -4.75 -0.58 13.20
C ARG A 69 -6.26 -0.86 13.17
N GLU A 70 -6.63 -2.13 13.06
CA GLU A 70 -8.02 -2.60 13.09
C GLU A 70 -8.13 -3.94 13.83
N GLY A 71 -9.32 -4.26 14.34
CA GLY A 71 -9.53 -5.53 15.02
C GLY A 71 -10.89 -5.72 15.66
N VAL A 72 -11.17 -6.98 16.01
CA VAL A 72 -12.42 -7.44 16.63
C VAL A 72 -12.18 -8.00 18.02
N GLY A 73 -13.14 -7.80 18.93
CA GLY A 73 -13.12 -8.33 20.30
C GLY A 73 -12.40 -7.44 21.31
N TRP A 74 -11.58 -6.50 20.85
CA TRP A 74 -10.84 -5.58 21.71
C TRP A 74 -11.73 -4.59 22.45
N ARG A 75 -11.26 -4.09 23.60
CA ARG A 75 -11.99 -3.08 24.39
C ARG A 75 -12.12 -1.79 23.57
N SER A 76 -13.17 -1.03 23.84
CA SER A 76 -13.38 0.27 23.20
C SER A 76 -12.18 1.19 23.45
N GLY A 77 -11.74 1.89 22.40
CA GLY A 77 -10.63 2.83 22.45
C GLY A 77 -9.24 2.20 22.29
N VAL A 78 -9.13 0.88 22.12
CA VAL A 78 -7.87 0.17 21.90
C VAL A 78 -7.46 0.16 20.42
N VAL A 79 -8.42 -0.09 19.52
CA VAL A 79 -8.19 -0.02 18.07
C VAL A 79 -7.79 1.41 17.69
N GLY A 80 -6.73 1.54 16.89
CA GLY A 80 -6.14 2.81 16.47
C GLY A 80 -5.27 3.53 17.52
N SER A 81 -5.16 3.00 18.74
CA SER A 81 -4.39 3.65 19.83
C SER A 81 -3.38 2.72 20.50
N ALA A 82 -3.68 1.43 20.59
CA ALA A 82 -2.83 0.48 21.28
C ALA A 82 -1.58 0.17 20.46
N THR A 83 -0.46 0.08 21.16
CA THR A 83 0.83 -0.29 20.60
C THR A 83 1.33 -1.54 21.32
N VAL A 84 1.94 -2.44 20.57
CA VAL A 84 2.61 -3.65 21.06
C VAL A 84 4.08 -3.63 20.63
N PRO A 85 4.98 -4.27 21.39
CA PRO A 85 6.37 -4.42 20.95
C PRO A 85 6.45 -5.24 19.66
N ALA A 86 7.42 -4.90 18.81
CA ALA A 86 7.75 -5.62 17.57
C ALA A 86 9.21 -6.08 17.52
N ASP A 87 9.91 -6.03 18.66
CA ASP A 87 11.28 -6.53 18.82
C ASP A 87 11.38 -8.07 18.66
N ARG A 88 12.62 -8.60 18.72
CA ARG A 88 13.00 -10.02 18.52
C ARG A 88 12.34 -11.02 19.47
N GLU A 89 11.79 -10.57 20.56
CA GLU A 89 11.26 -11.41 21.63
C GLU A 89 9.72 -11.37 21.68
N SER A 90 9.11 -10.35 21.06
CA SER A 90 7.65 -10.18 20.94
C SER A 90 6.98 -11.05 19.88
N LEU A 91 5.71 -11.42 20.07
CA LEU A 91 4.90 -12.17 19.08
C LEU A 91 4.86 -11.49 17.71
N VAL A 92 4.49 -10.20 17.69
CA VAL A 92 4.34 -9.45 16.45
C VAL A 92 5.70 -9.36 15.77
N GLY A 93 6.75 -9.03 16.52
CA GLY A 93 8.07 -9.01 15.95
C GLY A 93 8.46 -10.36 15.33
N VAL A 94 8.37 -11.45 16.09
CA VAL A 94 8.78 -12.79 15.60
C VAL A 94 8.05 -13.09 14.31
N THR A 95 6.76 -12.76 14.25
CA THR A 95 5.91 -12.89 13.06
C THR A 95 6.41 -12.06 11.87
N LEU A 96 6.84 -10.81 12.08
CA LEU A 96 7.31 -9.92 11.01
C LEU A 96 8.61 -10.39 10.33
N ARG A 97 9.33 -11.33 10.95
CA ARG A 97 10.65 -11.81 10.50
C ARG A 97 10.64 -13.26 10.03
N THR A 98 9.47 -13.76 9.66
CA THR A 98 9.31 -15.09 9.11
C THR A 98 8.13 -15.13 8.16
N ASP A 99 8.25 -15.90 7.08
CA ASP A 99 7.13 -16.22 6.19
C ASP A 99 6.22 -17.32 6.78
N ASP A 100 6.69 -18.01 7.83
CA ASP A 100 5.94 -19.09 8.48
C ASP A 100 4.96 -18.53 9.53
N PRO A 101 3.78 -19.14 9.67
CA PRO A 101 2.84 -18.77 10.73
C PRO A 101 3.45 -19.03 12.11
N VAL A 102 3.30 -18.08 13.02
CA VAL A 102 3.68 -18.24 14.42
C VAL A 102 2.44 -18.68 15.20
N ILE A 103 2.51 -19.88 15.78
CA ILE A 103 1.41 -20.48 16.56
C ILE A 103 1.84 -20.58 18.01
N VAL A 104 1.03 -20.03 18.90
CA VAL A 104 1.20 -20.15 20.35
C VAL A 104 -0.04 -20.81 20.92
N GLU A 105 0.12 -22.05 21.40
CA GLU A 105 -1.00 -22.81 21.96
C GLU A 105 -1.31 -22.41 23.41
N ASP A 106 -0.29 -22.05 24.19
CA ASP A 106 -0.43 -21.68 25.59
C ASP A 106 0.62 -20.64 26.00
N ARG A 107 0.16 -19.45 26.38
CA ARG A 107 0.99 -18.37 26.90
C ARG A 107 1.81 -18.79 28.11
N ARG A 108 1.39 -19.79 28.88
CA ARG A 108 2.17 -20.24 30.06
C ARG A 108 3.43 -21.00 29.68
N SER A 109 3.47 -21.68 28.52
CA SER A 109 4.69 -22.30 28.00
C SER A 109 5.59 -21.30 27.31
N ASP A 110 4.99 -20.37 26.57
CA ASP A 110 5.70 -19.48 25.64
C ASP A 110 5.67 -18.00 26.08
N GLY A 111 5.57 -17.77 27.39
CA GLY A 111 5.15 -16.49 27.99
C GLY A 111 5.89 -15.23 27.59
N ALA A 112 7.14 -15.35 27.11
CA ALA A 112 7.91 -14.23 26.57
C ALA A 112 7.27 -13.59 25.34
N VAL A 113 6.47 -14.36 24.59
CA VAL A 113 5.94 -13.96 23.28
C VAL A 113 4.70 -13.05 23.42
N PHE A 114 3.91 -13.18 24.50
CA PHE A 114 2.66 -12.43 24.75
C PHE A 114 2.77 -11.34 25.82
N GLU A 115 3.94 -10.74 26.01
CA GLU A 115 4.18 -9.79 27.13
C GLU A 115 3.42 -8.45 27.00
N ALA A 116 2.88 -8.11 25.82
CA ALA A 116 2.20 -6.83 25.62
C ALA A 116 0.96 -6.65 26.51
N GLU A 117 0.79 -5.45 27.07
CA GLU A 117 -0.36 -5.09 27.92
C GLU A 117 -1.70 -5.33 27.22
N LEU A 118 -1.75 -5.18 25.90
CA LEU A 118 -2.92 -5.49 25.08
C LEU A 118 -3.39 -6.95 25.30
N PHE A 119 -2.48 -7.91 25.20
CA PHE A 119 -2.80 -9.33 25.35
C PHE A 119 -3.11 -9.68 26.80
N ALA A 120 -2.33 -9.13 27.73
CA ALA A 120 -2.53 -9.35 29.16
C ALA A 120 -3.87 -8.80 29.67
N GLY A 121 -4.25 -7.60 29.22
CA GLY A 121 -5.50 -6.95 29.60
C GLY A 121 -6.76 -7.67 29.07
N HIS A 122 -6.59 -8.56 28.09
CA HIS A 122 -7.65 -9.33 27.43
C HIS A 122 -7.60 -10.83 27.74
N ASP A 123 -6.77 -11.24 28.70
CA ASP A 123 -6.58 -12.63 29.12
C ASP A 123 -6.22 -13.58 27.95
N VAL A 124 -5.54 -13.07 26.92
CA VAL A 124 -5.13 -13.86 25.76
C VAL A 124 -4.18 -14.97 26.20
N THR A 125 -4.53 -16.20 25.86
CA THR A 125 -3.80 -17.42 26.22
C THR A 125 -3.22 -18.11 24.99
N SER A 126 -3.89 -18.06 23.85
CA SER A 126 -3.42 -18.70 22.62
C SER A 126 -3.64 -17.80 21.42
N GLY A 127 -2.90 -18.04 20.34
CA GLY A 127 -3.07 -17.32 19.09
C GLY A 127 -2.30 -17.90 17.92
N ILE A 128 -2.66 -17.43 16.74
CA ILE A 128 -1.90 -17.64 15.51
C ILE A 128 -1.75 -16.32 14.79
N THR A 129 -0.54 -16.03 14.34
CA THR A 129 -0.17 -14.79 13.67
C THR A 129 0.60 -15.07 12.39
N VAL A 130 0.40 -14.23 11.37
CA VAL A 130 1.09 -14.26 10.08
C VAL A 130 1.53 -12.85 9.69
N ALA A 131 2.62 -12.73 8.95
CA ALA A 131 3.05 -11.46 8.39
C ALA A 131 2.07 -10.97 7.31
N VAL A 132 1.91 -9.66 7.22
CA VAL A 132 1.29 -8.93 6.12
C VAL A 132 2.42 -8.22 5.38
N GLY A 133 2.71 -8.65 4.16
CA GLY A 133 3.91 -8.26 3.42
C GLY A 133 4.92 -9.42 3.34
N SER A 134 6.12 -9.15 2.83
CA SER A 134 7.21 -10.12 2.71
C SER A 134 8.21 -9.97 3.86
N GLU A 135 9.00 -11.00 4.16
CA GLU A 135 10.07 -10.94 5.16
C GLU A 135 11.04 -9.75 4.97
N ASP A 136 11.35 -9.39 3.72
CA ASP A 136 12.25 -8.26 3.40
C ASP A 136 11.61 -6.88 3.61
N GLU A 137 10.28 -6.80 3.53
CA GLU A 137 9.52 -5.55 3.58
C GLU A 137 8.14 -5.83 4.21
N PRO A 138 8.12 -6.18 5.52
CA PRO A 138 6.88 -6.46 6.20
C PRO A 138 6.15 -5.13 6.43
N TRP A 139 4.84 -5.13 6.17
CA TRP A 139 4.00 -3.99 6.53
C TRP A 139 3.46 -4.13 7.95
N GLY A 140 3.20 -5.37 8.38
CA GLY A 140 2.49 -5.62 9.63
C GLY A 140 2.21 -7.10 9.88
N ALA A 141 1.33 -7.38 10.84
CA ALA A 141 0.94 -8.73 11.19
C ALA A 141 -0.59 -8.85 11.32
N LEU A 142 -1.13 -9.98 10.89
CA LEU A 142 -2.53 -10.38 11.09
C LEU A 142 -2.57 -11.53 12.10
N GLY A 143 -3.40 -11.42 13.12
CA GLY A 143 -3.50 -12.42 14.18
C GLY A 143 -4.91 -12.69 14.64
N VAL A 144 -5.16 -13.94 15.06
CA VAL A 144 -6.34 -14.29 15.86
C VAL A 144 -5.92 -14.86 17.20
N TYR A 145 -6.72 -14.57 18.23
CA TYR A 145 -6.40 -14.90 19.61
C TYR A 145 -7.61 -15.41 20.37
N SER A 146 -7.35 -16.20 21.42
CA SER A 146 -8.36 -16.73 22.33
C SER A 146 -7.90 -16.59 23.78
N SER A 147 -8.87 -16.39 24.68
CA SER A 147 -8.62 -16.40 26.12
C SER A 147 -8.40 -17.80 26.68
N ASP A 148 -8.82 -18.82 25.92
CA ASP A 148 -8.61 -20.23 26.22
C ASP A 148 -7.38 -20.81 25.50
N ARG A 149 -6.95 -21.98 25.97
CA ARG A 149 -5.96 -22.81 25.27
C ARG A 149 -6.60 -23.39 24.00
N ARG A 150 -6.03 -23.11 22.84
CA ARG A 150 -6.51 -23.60 21.55
C ARG A 150 -5.35 -24.07 20.68
N THR A 151 -5.54 -25.20 20.01
CA THR A 151 -4.65 -25.66 18.94
C THR A 151 -5.18 -25.12 17.62
N PHE A 152 -4.38 -24.28 16.96
CA PHE A 152 -4.66 -23.81 15.60
C PHE A 152 -4.08 -24.80 14.59
N SER A 153 -4.85 -25.10 13.54
CA SER A 153 -4.42 -26.02 12.49
C SER A 153 -3.58 -25.31 11.43
N GLU A 154 -2.79 -26.07 10.67
CA GLU A 154 -2.11 -25.55 9.46
C GLU A 154 -3.08 -24.95 8.44
N ARG A 155 -4.34 -25.37 8.47
CA ARG A 155 -5.40 -24.84 7.60
C ARG A 155 -5.84 -23.45 8.04
N ASP A 156 -6.00 -23.25 9.34
CA ASP A 156 -6.26 -21.92 9.91
C ASP A 156 -5.13 -20.97 9.54
N ALA A 157 -3.88 -21.44 9.65
CA ALA A 157 -2.70 -20.70 9.22
C ALA A 157 -2.73 -20.33 7.73
N THR A 158 -3.08 -21.29 6.87
CA THR A 158 -3.16 -21.09 5.42
C THR A 158 -4.26 -20.11 5.04
N PHE A 159 -5.40 -20.19 5.70
CA PHE A 159 -6.49 -19.22 5.53
C PHE A 159 -6.05 -17.81 5.97
N LEU A 160 -5.45 -17.68 7.15
CA LEU A 160 -4.99 -16.40 7.68
C LEU A 160 -3.95 -15.76 6.75
N ARG A 161 -2.99 -16.54 6.26
CA ARG A 161 -1.99 -16.08 5.27
C ARG A 161 -2.63 -15.66 3.95
N SER A 162 -3.68 -16.35 3.49
CA SER A 162 -4.40 -15.97 2.28
C SER A 162 -5.06 -14.59 2.43
N VAL A 163 -5.65 -14.31 3.60
CA VAL A 163 -6.22 -12.99 3.90
C VAL A 163 -5.12 -11.93 4.04
N ALA A 164 -4.02 -12.24 4.71
CA ALA A 164 -2.87 -11.35 4.83
C ALA A 164 -2.30 -10.94 3.46
N ASN A 165 -2.25 -11.87 2.51
CA ASN A 165 -1.83 -11.59 1.13
C ASN A 165 -2.79 -10.65 0.39
N VAL A 166 -4.10 -10.77 0.64
CA VAL A 166 -5.09 -9.83 0.07
C VAL A 166 -4.87 -8.42 0.61
N ILE A 167 -4.67 -8.30 1.93
CA ILE A 167 -4.38 -7.01 2.58
C ILE A 167 -3.08 -6.41 2.03
N ALA A 168 -2.00 -7.21 1.97
CA ALA A 168 -0.70 -6.79 1.43
C ALA A 168 -0.81 -6.29 -0.02
N GLY A 169 -1.56 -6.99 -0.87
CA GLY A 169 -1.80 -6.57 -2.25
C GLY A 169 -2.55 -5.24 -2.35
N ALA A 170 -3.53 -5.00 -1.48
CA ALA A 170 -4.25 -3.73 -1.42
C ALA A 170 -3.37 -2.56 -0.96
N ILE A 171 -2.49 -2.80 0.02
CA ILE A 171 -1.51 -1.83 0.51
C ILE A 171 -0.54 -1.44 -0.61
N ASP A 172 0.08 -2.42 -1.25
CA ASP A 172 1.06 -2.19 -2.32
C ASP A 172 0.44 -1.43 -3.50
N ARG A 173 -0.79 -1.77 -3.87
CA ARG A 173 -1.55 -1.01 -4.87
C ARG A 173 -1.79 0.44 -4.44
N THR A 174 -2.28 0.65 -3.23
CA THR A 174 -2.57 2.00 -2.70
C THR A 174 -1.31 2.86 -2.68
N GLU A 175 -0.17 2.28 -2.29
CA GLU A 175 1.09 3.00 -2.26
C GLU A 175 1.64 3.29 -3.66
N LYS A 176 1.51 2.35 -4.61
CA LYS A 176 1.85 2.58 -6.01
C LYS A 176 1.01 3.71 -6.62
N ASP A 177 -0.30 3.71 -6.38
CA ASP A 177 -1.20 4.77 -6.86
C ASP A 177 -0.85 6.13 -6.24
N ARG A 178 -0.52 6.16 -4.94
CA ARG A 178 -0.05 7.39 -4.27
C ARG A 178 1.25 7.91 -4.89
N ARG A 179 2.25 7.04 -5.08
CA ARG A 179 3.54 7.38 -5.69
C ARG A 179 3.38 7.89 -7.12
N LEU A 180 2.44 7.35 -7.89
CA LEU A 180 2.14 7.83 -9.24
C LEU A 180 1.56 9.25 -9.21
N ARG A 181 0.53 9.49 -8.40
CA ARG A 181 -0.10 10.81 -8.24
C ARG A 181 0.89 11.88 -7.76
N GLU A 182 1.77 11.53 -6.82
CA GLU A 182 2.81 12.45 -6.34
C GLU A 182 3.83 12.82 -7.43
N ARG A 183 4.16 11.88 -8.31
CA ARG A 183 5.04 12.14 -9.47
C ARG A 183 4.36 13.03 -10.50
N GLU A 184 3.10 12.77 -10.82
CA GLU A 184 2.30 13.60 -11.74
C GLU A 184 2.19 15.04 -11.23
N ALA A 185 1.79 15.22 -9.97
CA ALA A 185 1.69 16.55 -9.36
C ALA A 185 3.04 17.29 -9.32
N ARG A 186 4.16 16.56 -9.19
CA ARG A 186 5.51 17.14 -9.25
C ARG A 186 5.88 17.61 -10.66
N LEU A 187 5.50 16.85 -11.69
CA LEU A 187 5.75 17.21 -13.09
C LEU A 187 4.90 18.42 -13.51
N GLU A 188 3.64 18.47 -13.10
CA GLU A 188 2.76 19.62 -13.31
C GLU A 188 3.36 20.88 -12.68
N ARG A 189 3.75 20.82 -11.40
CA ARG A 189 4.38 21.95 -10.71
C ARG A 189 5.69 22.41 -11.36
N TYR A 190 6.50 21.47 -11.86
CA TYR A 190 7.73 21.81 -12.59
C TYR A 190 7.44 22.51 -13.92
N THR A 191 6.38 22.09 -14.61
CA THR A 191 5.95 22.67 -15.89
C THR A 191 5.45 24.10 -15.68
N GLU A 192 4.57 24.31 -14.71
CA GLU A 192 4.06 25.64 -14.34
C GLU A 192 5.20 26.59 -13.93
N TYR A 193 6.13 26.11 -13.10
CA TYR A 193 7.29 26.90 -12.69
C TYR A 193 8.16 27.32 -13.89
N THR A 194 8.40 26.39 -14.80
CA THR A 194 9.21 26.68 -16.00
C THR A 194 8.46 27.59 -16.96
N ASP A 195 7.13 27.50 -17.07
CA ASP A 195 6.33 28.41 -17.92
C ASP A 195 6.41 29.82 -17.36
N GLY A 196 6.17 29.97 -16.05
CA GLY A 196 6.28 31.26 -15.37
C GLY A 196 7.67 31.91 -15.46
N ILE A 197 8.76 31.13 -15.42
CA ILE A 197 10.10 31.68 -15.66
C ILE A 197 10.26 32.19 -17.08
N LEU A 198 9.86 31.39 -18.08
CA LEU A 198 10.06 31.76 -19.48
C LEU A 198 9.21 32.95 -19.89
N ASP A 199 8.00 33.04 -19.35
CA ASP A 199 7.10 34.18 -19.57
C ASP A 199 7.57 35.45 -18.86
N ALA A 200 8.36 35.33 -17.79
CA ALA A 200 9.02 36.48 -17.16
C ALA A 200 10.26 36.98 -17.95
N VAL A 201 10.69 36.28 -19.00
CA VAL A 201 11.81 36.71 -19.85
C VAL A 201 11.30 37.65 -20.95
N ASP A 202 11.81 38.89 -20.96
CA ASP A 202 11.47 39.90 -21.96
C ASP A 202 12.03 39.62 -23.38
N ASP A 203 12.97 38.68 -23.51
CA ASP A 203 13.52 38.24 -24.80
C ASP A 203 12.68 37.11 -25.43
N VAL A 204 12.72 36.98 -26.76
CA VAL A 204 12.05 35.89 -27.47
C VAL A 204 12.71 34.55 -27.13
N PHE A 205 11.95 33.63 -26.56
CA PHE A 205 12.41 32.27 -26.24
C PHE A 205 11.55 31.22 -26.94
N TYR A 206 12.18 30.20 -27.50
CA TYR A 206 11.51 29.02 -28.04
C TYR A 206 12.41 27.77 -28.01
N VAL A 207 11.79 26.60 -27.95
CA VAL A 207 12.41 25.28 -28.07
C VAL A 207 11.77 24.55 -29.24
N VAL A 208 12.59 23.97 -30.09
CA VAL A 208 12.17 23.08 -31.18
C VAL A 208 12.77 21.70 -30.98
N ASP A 209 12.11 20.68 -31.51
CA ASP A 209 12.64 19.32 -31.53
C ASP A 209 13.60 19.06 -32.71
N GLU A 210 14.01 17.79 -32.85
CA GLU A 210 14.89 17.34 -33.92
C GLU A 210 14.27 17.46 -35.32
N THR A 211 12.92 17.51 -35.42
CA THR A 211 12.20 17.73 -36.69
C THR A 211 12.00 19.21 -37.00
N GLY A 212 12.31 20.09 -36.04
CA GLY A 212 12.19 21.54 -36.15
C GLY A 212 10.80 22.05 -35.76
N ASP A 213 9.98 21.22 -35.13
CA ASP A 213 8.64 21.59 -34.65
C ASP A 213 8.72 22.27 -33.28
N PHE A 214 7.89 23.29 -33.07
CA PHE A 214 7.88 24.06 -31.82
C PHE A 214 7.34 23.21 -30.67
N GLN A 215 8.18 22.98 -29.66
CA GLN A 215 7.78 22.33 -28.42
C GLN A 215 7.42 23.31 -27.32
N ARG A 216 8.03 24.50 -27.32
CA ARG A 216 7.83 25.50 -26.26
C ARG A 216 8.18 26.90 -26.74
N TRP A 217 7.50 27.92 -26.22
CA TRP A 217 7.83 29.32 -26.44
C TRP A 217 7.21 30.20 -25.36
N ASN A 218 7.75 31.41 -25.16
CA ASN A 218 7.25 32.36 -24.17
C ASN A 218 6.23 33.36 -24.76
N GLU A 219 5.56 34.11 -23.88
CA GLU A 219 4.62 35.17 -24.27
C GLU A 219 5.23 36.26 -25.18
N THR A 220 6.52 36.58 -24.99
CA THR A 220 7.23 37.55 -25.85
C THR A 220 7.25 37.12 -27.31
N LEU A 221 7.44 35.82 -27.61
CA LEU A 221 7.32 35.32 -28.99
C LEU A 221 5.94 35.65 -29.58
N ASN A 222 4.86 35.43 -28.82
CA ASN A 222 3.50 35.70 -29.26
C ASN A 222 3.30 37.20 -29.51
N ALA A 223 3.78 38.06 -28.62
CA ALA A 223 3.66 39.51 -28.72
C ALA A 223 4.39 40.07 -29.95
N VAL A 224 5.58 39.54 -30.27
CA VAL A 224 6.40 40.00 -31.40
C VAL A 224 5.92 39.44 -32.74
N THR A 225 5.45 38.19 -32.77
CA THR A 225 5.09 37.48 -34.02
C THR A 225 3.59 37.51 -34.33
N GLY A 226 2.74 37.83 -33.37
CA GLY A 226 1.27 37.75 -33.49
C GLY A 226 0.73 36.32 -33.53
N LEU A 227 1.55 35.32 -33.18
CA LEU A 227 1.12 33.93 -33.11
C LEU A 227 0.34 33.69 -31.82
N HIS A 228 -0.83 33.06 -31.94
CA HIS A 228 -1.65 32.66 -30.80
C HIS A 228 -1.71 31.13 -30.72
N ARG A 229 -1.60 30.59 -29.50
CA ARG A 229 -1.73 29.14 -29.23
C ARG A 229 -3.10 28.64 -29.71
N ARG A 230 -3.15 27.79 -30.75
CA ARG A 230 -4.41 27.24 -31.29
C ARG A 230 -4.28 25.72 -31.52
N GLY A 231 -4.47 24.94 -30.46
CA GLY A 231 -4.46 23.46 -30.50
C GLY A 231 -3.07 22.81 -30.67
N ASP A 232 -3.03 21.47 -30.66
CA ASP A 232 -1.81 20.62 -30.66
C ASP A 232 -0.99 20.63 -31.95
N ARG A 233 -1.30 21.51 -32.90
CA ARG A 233 -0.46 21.79 -34.08
C ARG A 233 -0.52 23.27 -34.41
N VAL A 234 0.63 23.93 -34.37
CA VAL A 234 0.81 25.30 -34.85
C VAL A 234 1.88 25.27 -35.94
N ASP A 235 1.51 25.74 -37.14
CA ASP A 235 2.41 25.89 -38.28
C ASP A 235 3.62 26.76 -37.92
N ALA A 236 4.79 26.38 -38.42
CA ALA A 236 6.05 27.10 -38.24
C ALA A 236 5.89 28.62 -38.51
N PRO A 237 6.56 29.49 -37.74
CA PRO A 237 6.40 30.93 -37.80
C PRO A 237 6.67 31.41 -39.22
N ALA A 238 5.66 32.07 -39.81
CA ALA A 238 5.76 32.78 -41.07
C ALA A 238 6.69 33.99 -40.90
N GLY A 239 8.00 33.73 -40.91
CA GLY A 239 9.03 34.74 -40.65
C GLY A 239 10.42 34.15 -40.40
N VAL A 240 10.53 32.91 -39.91
CA VAL A 240 11.82 32.22 -39.74
C VAL A 240 12.12 31.37 -40.98
N HIS A 241 12.01 31.97 -42.18
CA HIS A 241 12.63 31.39 -43.35
C HIS A 241 14.12 31.75 -43.35
N ARG A 242 14.95 30.71 -43.15
CA ARG A 242 16.39 30.62 -43.43
C ARG A 242 17.05 31.93 -43.86
N ARG A 243 17.60 32.70 -42.91
CA ARG A 243 18.68 33.64 -43.22
C ARG A 243 20.01 33.11 -42.72
N GLY A 244 20.80 32.61 -43.68
CA GLY A 244 22.26 32.65 -43.68
C GLY A 244 22.95 31.78 -42.64
N GLY A 245 23.26 30.53 -43.01
CA GLY A 245 24.39 29.83 -42.40
C GLY A 245 25.69 30.63 -42.59
N PRO A 246 26.65 30.55 -41.64
CA PRO A 246 27.88 31.32 -41.70
C PRO A 246 28.69 30.93 -42.94
N ARG A 247 29.00 31.92 -43.78
CA ARG A 247 29.94 31.75 -44.90
C ARG A 247 31.31 31.44 -44.32
N ALA A 248 31.85 30.26 -44.67
CA ALA A 248 33.23 29.90 -44.45
C ALA A 248 34.15 30.94 -45.11
N ASN A 249 34.91 31.66 -44.30
CA ASN A 249 35.94 32.57 -44.79
C ASN A 249 37.22 31.75 -45.06
N ARG A 250 37.50 31.49 -46.35
CA ARG A 250 38.82 31.02 -46.80
C ARG A 250 39.69 32.23 -47.09
N HIS A 251 40.63 32.56 -46.20
CA HIS A 251 41.92 33.18 -46.50
C HIS A 251 42.92 32.32 -45.72
N GLY A 252 43.95 31.69 -46.29
CA GLY A 252 44.79 32.13 -47.40
C GLY A 252 46.10 32.62 -46.80
N ASP A 253 47.00 31.68 -46.52
CA ASP A 253 48.47 31.81 -46.56
C ASP A 253 49.03 30.46 -47.01
#